data_AF-A0A850G8S7-F1
#
_entry.id   AF-A0A850G8S7-F1
#
_cell.length_a   1.000
_cell.length_b   1.000
_cell.length_c   1.000
_cell.angle_alpha   90.00
_cell.angle_beta   90.00
_cell.angle_gamma   90.00
#
_symmetry.space_group_name_H-M   'P 1'
#
loop_
_entity.id
_entity.type
_entity.pdbx_description
1 polymer ?
#
loop_
_entity_poly.entity_id
_entity_poly.type
_entity_poly.pdbx_seq_one_letter_code
_entity_poly.pdbx_strand_id
1 'polypeptide(L)'
;MNAPLDARTEPTSPRAASARLRSLGPVGQWLRDPQVRTIRQPIDAEWDYGRHTSRAGVGFNPVRAEVHIAQNSLVARWLDGEHDLRALNVRDQFVRELMFCVHDYLHAWASLQINELAPALGFGTATLSPEGLETQAWALLVTEAVAVVGLDYWWLSRIDLRAELDIGSTFRQLTISYREEDAPEFRRAWPEFDAQRPEFLRALGEFYCHGRFQGFDLQDVSRSPALLRWLEHELSYGEVQRRYIREWLCHLGGLPAPSREAAGEPVACDADWQREVLDELGRRLWAKIVGGEARLSRAPIDAAKTWRAPLAGGPQGSSGSSGSSGMAQPIDARFINLAAFPDPDAAIAERGLAPASRLHWFDQRLRLCSFAGNPELLGLLPGLRASLDEDEGALARWVFAKIPRVEATPVSRLSFPPTRDLFFPK
;
A
#
# COMPACT_ATOMS: atom_id res chain seq x y z
N MET A 1 -28.36 -9.22 36.68
CA MET A 1 -29.29 -8.09 36.44
C MET A 1 -28.57 -7.14 35.50
N ASN A 2 -28.90 -7.19 34.21
CA ASN A 2 -28.27 -6.35 33.19
C ASN A 2 -28.97 -4.99 33.20
N ALA A 3 -28.20 -3.92 33.42
CA ALA A 3 -28.68 -2.57 33.17
C ALA A 3 -29.00 -2.40 31.68
N PRO A 4 -30.07 -1.67 31.31
CA PRO A 4 -30.42 -1.47 29.91
C PRO A 4 -29.36 -0.59 29.21
N LEU A 5 -28.99 -0.99 28.00
CA LEU A 5 -28.33 -0.14 27.00
C LEU A 5 -29.32 0.96 26.56
N ASP A 6 -29.52 1.96 27.41
CA ASP A 6 -30.18 3.22 27.05
C ASP A 6 -29.17 4.37 27.22
N ALA A 7 -28.21 4.40 26.30
CA ALA A 7 -27.51 5.61 25.93
C ALA A 7 -27.67 5.75 24.42
N ARG A 8 -28.84 6.24 23.99
CA ARG A 8 -28.97 6.83 22.66
C ARG A 8 -28.06 8.04 22.64
N THR A 9 -26.83 7.84 22.18
CA THR A 9 -25.93 8.92 21.80
C THR A 9 -26.69 9.82 20.84
N GLU A 10 -26.79 11.10 21.18
CA GLU A 10 -27.34 12.11 20.27
C GLU A 10 -26.66 11.96 18.90
N PRO A 11 -27.40 12.11 17.78
CA PRO A 11 -26.80 12.06 16.45
C PRO A 11 -25.64 13.05 16.42
N THR A 12 -24.42 12.51 16.32
CA THR A 12 -23.23 13.34 16.28
C THR A 12 -23.33 14.18 15.02
N SER A 13 -23.23 15.50 15.16
CA SER A 13 -23.23 16.37 13.99
C SER A 13 -22.17 15.90 12.97
N PRO A 14 -22.38 16.07 11.66
CA PRO A 14 -21.40 15.69 10.64
C PRO A 14 -19.96 16.15 10.94
N ARG A 15 -19.84 17.34 11.55
CA ARG A 15 -18.57 17.91 12.04
C ARG A 15 -17.93 17.07 13.15
N ALA A 16 -18.73 16.60 14.11
CA ALA A 16 -18.25 15.77 15.21
C ALA A 16 -17.72 14.42 14.72
N ALA A 17 -18.38 13.79 13.74
CA ALA A 17 -17.90 12.53 13.15
C ALA A 17 -16.56 12.70 12.42
N SER A 18 -16.41 13.78 11.61
CA SER A 18 -15.14 14.08 10.94
C SER A 18 -14.01 14.37 11.93
N ALA A 19 -14.26 15.20 12.96
CA ALA A 19 -13.28 15.48 14.00
C ALA A 19 -12.90 14.21 14.78
N ARG A 20 -13.87 13.36 15.12
CA ARG A 20 -13.64 12.07 15.78
C ARG A 20 -12.74 11.18 14.94
N LEU A 21 -13.05 11.00 13.66
CA LEU A 21 -12.26 10.18 12.73
C LEU A 21 -10.80 10.67 12.65
N ARG A 22 -10.56 11.98 12.60
CA ARG A 22 -9.21 12.57 12.58
C ARG A 22 -8.39 12.26 13.85
N SER A 23 -9.04 11.92 14.95
CA SER A 23 -8.38 11.56 16.21
C SER A 23 -8.30 10.05 16.46
N LEU A 24 -8.98 9.25 15.63
CA LEU A 24 -9.23 7.85 15.91
C LEU A 24 -8.01 6.99 15.58
N GLY A 25 -7.41 6.38 16.61
CA GLY A 25 -6.40 5.33 16.46
C GLY A 25 -5.30 5.65 15.44
N PRO A 26 -4.97 4.70 14.54
CA PRO A 26 -3.96 4.88 13.49
C PRO A 26 -4.26 6.02 12.50
N VAL A 27 -5.53 6.40 12.26
CA VAL A 27 -5.87 7.56 11.42
C VAL A 27 -5.30 8.83 12.03
N GLY A 28 -5.55 9.05 13.32
CA GLY A 28 -5.02 10.21 14.02
C GLY A 28 -3.52 10.18 14.20
N GLN A 29 -2.88 9.01 14.17
CA GLN A 29 -1.43 8.89 14.17
C GLN A 29 -0.84 9.29 12.82
N TRP A 30 -1.39 8.79 11.72
CA TRP A 30 -0.98 9.17 10.36
C TRP A 30 -1.03 10.69 10.17
N LEU A 31 -2.14 11.33 10.55
CA LEU A 31 -2.32 12.78 10.35
C LEU A 31 -1.38 13.65 11.21
N ARG A 32 -0.84 13.11 12.31
CA ARG A 32 0.02 13.84 13.24
C ARG A 32 1.50 13.50 13.11
N ASP A 33 1.85 12.49 12.32
CA ASP A 33 3.22 12.05 12.16
C ASP A 33 4.00 13.03 11.26
N PRO A 34 4.98 13.76 11.79
CA PRO A 34 5.74 14.73 10.99
C PRO A 34 6.76 14.06 10.05
N GLN A 35 7.02 12.76 10.19
CA GLN A 35 8.02 12.05 9.38
C GLN A 35 7.44 11.44 8.12
N VAL A 36 6.13 11.20 8.08
CA VAL A 36 5.44 10.65 6.91
C VAL A 36 4.65 11.75 6.22
N ARG A 37 4.88 11.90 4.92
CA ARG A 37 4.24 12.95 4.10
C ARG A 37 3.08 12.38 3.30
N THR A 38 2.01 13.14 3.19
CA THR A 38 0.90 12.84 2.26
C THR A 38 1.07 13.67 0.99
N ILE A 39 1.21 13.02 -0.15
CA ILE A 39 1.46 13.64 -1.46
C ILE A 39 0.23 13.47 -2.36
N ARG A 40 -0.28 14.56 -2.92
CA ARG A 40 -1.32 14.50 -3.96
C ARG A 40 -0.69 14.22 -5.31
N GLN A 41 -1.21 13.23 -6.02
CA GLN A 41 -0.83 12.92 -7.40
C GLN A 41 -1.92 13.42 -8.36
N PRO A 42 -1.57 13.83 -9.59
CA PRO A 42 -2.53 14.23 -10.62
C PRO A 42 -3.31 13.02 -11.17
N ILE A 43 -4.08 12.39 -10.30
CA ILE A 43 -4.88 11.20 -10.54
C ILE A 43 -6.33 11.50 -10.22
N ASP A 44 -7.22 11.08 -11.11
CA ASP A 44 -8.65 11.03 -10.89
C ASP A 44 -9.07 9.64 -10.39
N ALA A 45 -9.47 9.55 -9.11
CA ALA A 45 -9.94 8.29 -8.55
C ALA A 45 -11.42 8.00 -8.88
N GLU A 46 -12.16 8.96 -9.46
CA GLU A 46 -13.56 8.70 -9.85
C GLU A 46 -13.69 7.56 -10.87
N TRP A 47 -12.65 7.37 -11.69
CA TRP A 47 -12.52 6.21 -12.56
C TRP A 47 -12.63 4.88 -11.78
N ASP A 48 -11.91 4.75 -10.67
CA ASP A 48 -11.93 3.52 -9.86
C ASP A 48 -13.29 3.34 -9.16
N TYR A 49 -13.96 4.45 -8.82
CA TYR A 49 -15.23 4.43 -8.13
C TYR A 49 -16.39 3.95 -8.99
N GLY A 50 -16.43 4.40 -10.25
CA GLY A 50 -17.44 3.97 -11.23
C GLY A 50 -17.38 2.47 -11.52
N ARG A 51 -16.20 1.84 -11.36
CA ARG A 51 -15.99 0.40 -11.59
C ARG A 51 -16.32 -0.48 -10.39
N HIS A 52 -16.64 0.11 -9.24
CA HIS A 52 -16.78 -0.58 -7.95
C HIS A 52 -15.54 -1.42 -7.59
N THR A 53 -14.38 -1.11 -8.20
CA THR A 53 -13.12 -1.77 -7.89
C THR A 53 -12.43 -0.98 -6.80
N SER A 54 -12.08 -1.64 -5.70
CA SER A 54 -11.39 -1.05 -4.56
C SER A 54 -9.89 -0.79 -4.78
N ARG A 55 -9.39 -0.86 -6.01
CA ARG A 55 -7.97 -0.67 -6.35
C ARG A 55 -7.56 0.81 -6.40
N ALA A 56 -8.25 1.67 -5.64
CA ALA A 56 -8.01 3.11 -5.55
C ALA A 56 -6.75 3.45 -4.71
N GLY A 57 -5.74 2.59 -4.76
CA GLY A 57 -4.41 2.91 -4.27
C GLY A 57 -3.71 3.77 -5.31
N VAL A 58 -3.57 5.05 -5.01
CA VAL A 58 -2.51 5.89 -5.60
C VAL A 58 -1.14 5.50 -5.06
N GLY A 59 -1.16 4.72 -3.96
CA GLY A 59 -0.15 3.93 -3.22
C GLY A 59 0.91 4.77 -2.52
N PHE A 60 2.16 4.29 -2.43
CA PHE A 60 3.13 4.88 -1.51
C PHE A 60 4.59 4.68 -1.94
N ASN A 61 5.48 5.40 -1.26
CA ASN A 61 6.93 5.20 -1.30
C ASN A 61 7.45 5.06 0.14
N PRO A 62 7.68 3.83 0.63
CA PRO A 62 7.96 3.60 2.04
C PRO A 62 9.35 4.09 2.45
N VAL A 63 10.33 3.99 1.54
CA VAL A 63 11.72 4.39 1.81
C VAL A 63 11.91 5.91 1.85
N ARG A 64 10.92 6.67 1.35
CA ARG A 64 10.87 8.14 1.43
C ARG A 64 9.85 8.66 2.44
N ALA A 65 9.19 7.74 3.15
CA ALA A 65 8.08 8.01 4.03
C ALA A 65 7.00 8.88 3.36
N GLU A 66 6.52 8.46 2.19
CA GLU A 66 5.47 9.16 1.45
C GLU A 66 4.26 8.25 1.25
N VAL A 67 3.08 8.73 1.62
CA VAL A 67 1.77 8.16 1.27
C VAL A 67 1.20 9.01 0.15
N HIS A 68 0.78 8.40 -0.96
CA HIS A 68 0.25 9.12 -2.10
C HIS A 68 -1.27 8.98 -2.15
N ILE A 69 -1.97 10.09 -2.44
CA ILE A 69 -3.41 10.15 -2.61
C ILE A 69 -3.75 10.77 -3.97
N ALA A 70 -4.90 10.43 -4.54
CA ALA A 70 -5.36 11.02 -5.79
C ALA A 70 -5.80 12.47 -5.57
N GLN A 71 -5.59 13.33 -6.56
CA GLN A 71 -6.09 14.70 -6.54
C GLN A 71 -7.62 14.72 -6.40
N ASN A 72 -8.32 13.89 -7.18
CA ASN A 72 -9.77 13.77 -7.13
C ASN A 72 -10.16 12.47 -6.42
N SER A 73 -9.87 12.36 -5.12
CA SER A 73 -10.22 11.21 -4.28
C SER A 73 -11.16 11.58 -3.13
N LEU A 74 -11.86 10.60 -2.55
CA LEU A 74 -12.72 10.80 -1.38
C LEU A 74 -11.89 11.22 -0.16
N VAL A 75 -10.71 10.63 0.03
CA VAL A 75 -9.77 11.05 1.09
C VAL A 75 -9.26 12.46 0.84
N ALA A 76 -8.91 12.82 -0.40
CA ALA A 76 -8.46 14.16 -0.73
C ALA A 76 -9.55 15.22 -0.45
N ARG A 77 -10.81 14.93 -0.81
CA ARG A 77 -11.95 15.78 -0.45
C ARG A 77 -12.05 15.94 1.05
N TRP A 78 -12.09 14.83 1.79
CA TRP A 78 -12.15 14.87 3.26
C TRP A 78 -11.02 15.67 3.90
N LEU A 79 -9.79 15.58 3.37
CA LEU A 79 -8.66 16.33 3.90
C LEU A 79 -8.79 17.84 3.66
N ASP A 80 -9.44 18.28 2.57
CA ASP A 80 -9.61 19.69 2.22
C ASP A 80 -10.65 20.42 3.05
N GLY A 81 -11.53 19.71 3.77
CA GLY A 81 -12.57 20.39 4.53
C GLY A 81 -13.37 19.52 5.49
N GLU A 82 -14.46 20.08 5.98
CA GLU A 82 -15.46 19.36 6.75
C GLU A 82 -16.52 18.81 5.80
N HIS A 83 -16.75 17.51 5.86
CA HIS A 83 -17.72 16.82 5.03
C HIS A 83 -18.68 16.03 5.89
N ASP A 84 -19.91 15.87 5.41
CA ASP A 84 -20.76 14.79 5.88
C ASP A 84 -20.15 13.45 5.48
N LEU A 85 -19.56 12.78 6.47
CA LEU A 85 -18.90 11.50 6.27
C LEU A 85 -19.86 10.41 5.81
N ARG A 86 -21.15 10.49 6.18
CA ARG A 86 -22.15 9.53 5.72
C ARG A 86 -22.43 9.71 4.22
N ALA A 87 -22.52 10.97 3.78
CA ALA A 87 -22.65 11.29 2.36
C ALA A 87 -21.38 10.93 1.57
N LEU A 88 -20.20 11.06 2.18
CA LEU A 88 -18.92 10.71 1.56
C LEU A 88 -18.70 9.18 1.49
N ASN A 89 -19.17 8.43 2.47
CA ASN A 89 -18.96 6.99 2.60
C ASN A 89 -19.96 6.12 1.81
N VAL A 90 -20.17 6.46 0.54
CA VAL A 90 -21.00 5.65 -0.35
C VAL A 90 -20.39 4.26 -0.51
N ARG A 91 -21.14 3.22 -0.11
CA ARG A 91 -20.73 1.79 -0.22
C ARG A 91 -19.38 1.49 0.45
N ASP A 92 -19.09 2.14 1.57
CA ASP A 92 -17.81 1.99 2.29
C ASP A 92 -16.55 2.39 1.52
N GLN A 93 -16.71 3.11 0.41
CA GLN A 93 -15.58 3.45 -0.46
C GLN A 93 -14.61 4.41 0.22
N PHE A 94 -15.12 5.45 0.89
CA PHE A 94 -14.30 6.41 1.61
C PHE A 94 -13.51 5.73 2.74
N VAL A 95 -14.18 4.95 3.59
CA VAL A 95 -13.51 4.24 4.69
C VAL A 95 -12.45 3.30 4.15
N ARG A 96 -12.77 2.52 3.11
CA ARG A 96 -11.81 1.59 2.51
C ARG A 96 -10.57 2.30 1.97
N GLU A 97 -10.74 3.39 1.23
CA GLU A 97 -9.63 4.19 0.72
C GLU A 97 -8.80 4.77 1.86
N LEU A 98 -9.46 5.33 2.88
CA LEU A 98 -8.80 5.85 4.08
C LEU A 98 -7.97 4.79 4.78
N MET A 99 -8.51 3.56 4.94
CA MET A 99 -7.78 2.46 5.56
C MET A 99 -6.57 2.03 4.73
N PHE A 100 -6.64 2.08 3.39
CA PHE A 100 -5.46 1.87 2.56
C PHE A 100 -4.40 2.96 2.74
N CYS A 101 -4.77 4.24 2.90
CA CYS A 101 -3.82 5.30 3.22
C CYS A 101 -3.13 5.07 4.59
N VAL A 102 -3.89 4.60 5.59
CA VAL A 102 -3.33 4.25 6.91
C VAL A 102 -2.42 3.03 6.83
N HIS A 103 -2.79 2.02 6.04
CA HIS A 103 -1.94 0.85 5.78
C HIS A 103 -0.61 1.28 5.14
N ASP A 104 -0.65 2.15 4.13
CA ASP A 104 0.53 2.72 3.46
C ASP A 104 1.40 3.55 4.41
N TYR A 105 0.75 4.30 5.30
CA TYR A 105 1.42 5.00 6.38
C TYR A 105 2.22 4.05 7.30
N LEU A 106 1.66 2.88 7.62
CA LEU A 106 2.35 1.90 8.46
C LEU A 106 3.57 1.28 7.77
N HIS A 107 3.54 1.08 6.44
CA HIS A 107 4.75 0.71 5.71
C HIS A 107 5.83 1.78 5.81
N ALA A 108 5.48 3.04 5.55
CA ALA A 108 6.40 4.17 5.65
C ALA A 108 7.00 4.28 7.06
N TRP A 109 6.17 4.15 8.10
CA TRP A 109 6.64 4.12 9.48
C TRP A 109 7.58 2.94 9.73
N ALA A 110 7.24 1.74 9.26
CA ALA A 110 8.05 0.53 9.43
C ALA A 110 9.44 0.69 8.80
N SER A 111 9.53 1.24 7.58
CA SER A 111 10.81 1.50 6.92
C SER A 111 11.72 2.42 7.74
N LEU A 112 11.16 3.44 8.38
CA LEU A 112 11.92 4.33 9.26
C LEU A 112 12.40 3.62 10.53
N GLN A 113 11.60 2.71 11.09
CA GLN A 113 12.00 1.92 12.26
C GLN A 113 13.08 0.90 11.91
N ILE A 114 12.94 0.19 10.78
CA ILE A 114 13.94 -0.79 10.31
C ILE A 114 15.29 -0.10 10.09
N ASN A 115 15.31 1.08 9.48
CA ASN A 115 16.55 1.85 9.30
C ASN A 115 17.17 2.35 10.62
N GLU A 116 16.38 2.55 11.69
CA GLU A 116 16.91 2.84 13.03
C GLU A 116 17.47 1.58 13.71
N LEU A 117 16.77 0.45 13.58
CA LEU A 117 17.10 -0.80 14.27
C LEU A 117 18.25 -1.56 13.61
N ALA A 118 18.32 -1.53 12.29
CA ALA A 118 19.32 -2.21 11.48
C ALA A 118 19.96 -1.24 10.46
N PRO A 119 20.66 -0.18 10.91
CA PRO A 119 21.22 0.83 10.00
C PRO A 119 22.21 0.25 8.98
N ALA A 120 22.90 -0.84 9.32
CA ALA A 120 23.82 -1.54 8.43
C ALA A 120 23.14 -2.16 7.19
N LEU A 121 21.82 -2.41 7.26
CA LEU A 121 21.05 -2.89 6.11
C LEU A 121 20.95 -1.86 4.98
N GLY A 122 21.03 -0.56 5.33
CA GLY A 122 20.81 0.54 4.40
C GLY A 122 19.48 0.43 3.67
N PHE A 123 18.40 0.03 4.36
CA PHE A 123 17.12 -0.28 3.74
C PHE A 123 16.58 0.91 2.95
N GLY A 124 16.39 0.71 1.64
CA GLY A 124 15.96 1.76 0.73
C GLY A 124 17.06 2.62 0.13
N THR A 125 18.33 2.42 0.52
CA THR A 125 19.48 3.22 0.04
C THR A 125 20.69 2.39 -0.40
N ALA A 126 20.80 1.14 0.07
CA ALA A 126 21.89 0.24 -0.29
C ALA A 126 21.84 -0.13 -1.77
N THR A 127 22.98 -0.37 -2.40
CA THR A 127 23.00 -0.87 -3.78
C THR A 127 22.25 -2.21 -3.87
N LEU A 128 21.34 -2.33 -4.82
CA LEU A 128 20.64 -3.57 -5.10
C LEU A 128 21.55 -4.48 -5.95
N SER A 129 22.13 -5.50 -5.32
CA SER A 129 22.89 -6.57 -5.97
C SER A 129 22.15 -7.91 -5.81
N PRO A 130 22.46 -8.94 -6.63
CA PRO A 130 21.90 -10.27 -6.46
C PRO A 130 22.07 -10.83 -5.03
N GLU A 131 23.21 -10.58 -4.39
CA GLU A 131 23.52 -11.05 -3.04
C GLU A 131 22.74 -10.28 -1.96
N GLY A 132 22.50 -8.98 -2.16
CA GLY A 132 21.80 -8.12 -1.20
C GLY A 132 20.28 -8.16 -1.32
N LEU A 133 19.75 -8.59 -2.47
CA LEU A 133 18.33 -8.47 -2.82
C LEU A 133 17.42 -9.17 -1.81
N GLU A 134 17.76 -10.40 -1.38
CA GLU A 134 16.94 -11.17 -0.44
C GLU A 134 16.81 -10.50 0.93
N THR A 135 17.86 -9.81 1.38
CA THR A 135 17.80 -9.08 2.66
C THR A 135 16.90 -7.84 2.56
N GLN A 136 16.89 -7.19 1.40
CA GLN A 136 15.97 -6.09 1.13
C GLN A 136 14.52 -6.58 0.94
N ALA A 137 14.36 -7.75 0.34
CA ALA A 137 13.05 -8.41 0.18
C ALA A 137 12.47 -8.77 1.55
N TRP A 138 13.28 -9.32 2.46
CA TRP A 138 12.90 -9.55 3.85
C TRP A 138 12.37 -8.26 4.50
N ALA A 139 13.11 -7.15 4.40
CA ALA A 139 12.69 -5.90 5.03
C ALA A 139 11.34 -5.39 4.49
N LEU A 140 11.09 -5.51 3.17
CA LEU A 140 9.79 -5.17 2.57
C LEU A 140 8.65 -6.07 3.07
N LEU A 141 8.88 -7.39 3.16
CA LEU A 141 7.91 -8.32 3.74
C LEU A 141 7.59 -7.98 5.19
N VAL A 142 8.59 -7.57 5.97
CA VAL A 142 8.39 -7.10 7.34
C VAL A 142 7.53 -5.82 7.36
N THR A 143 7.71 -4.89 6.42
CA THR A 143 6.83 -3.71 6.36
C THR A 143 5.37 -4.07 6.07
N GLU A 144 5.12 -5.08 5.23
CA GLU A 144 3.77 -5.61 4.97
C GLU A 144 3.19 -6.25 6.23
N ALA A 145 3.96 -7.11 6.92
CA ALA A 145 3.53 -7.69 8.18
C ALA A 145 3.19 -6.61 9.23
N VAL A 146 3.96 -5.53 9.31
CA VAL A 146 3.64 -4.37 10.17
C VAL A 146 2.31 -3.72 9.80
N ALA A 147 2.09 -3.48 8.50
CA ALA A 147 0.87 -2.82 8.05
C ALA A 147 -0.37 -3.68 8.31
N VAL A 148 -0.30 -4.99 8.02
CA VAL A 148 -1.39 -5.95 8.25
C VAL A 148 -1.62 -6.17 9.75
N VAL A 149 -0.57 -6.45 10.54
CA VAL A 149 -0.73 -6.69 11.98
C VAL A 149 -1.23 -5.44 12.70
N GLY A 150 -0.61 -4.30 12.43
CA GLY A 150 -0.97 -3.05 13.09
C GLY A 150 -2.39 -2.60 12.74
N LEU A 151 -2.75 -2.60 11.46
CA LEU A 151 -4.06 -2.12 11.03
C LEU A 151 -5.15 -3.18 11.20
N ASP A 152 -4.99 -4.35 10.59
CA ASP A 152 -6.06 -5.33 10.51
C ASP A 152 -6.20 -6.13 11.82
N TYR A 153 -5.10 -6.69 12.34
CA TYR A 153 -5.17 -7.55 13.53
C TYR A 153 -5.34 -6.76 14.83
N TRP A 154 -4.57 -5.70 15.06
CA TRP A 154 -4.59 -5.03 16.37
C TRP A 154 -5.62 -3.92 16.50
N TRP A 155 -6.10 -3.36 15.38
CA TRP A 155 -7.05 -2.27 15.41
C TRP A 155 -8.40 -2.61 14.77
N LEU A 156 -8.47 -2.89 13.46
CA LEU A 156 -9.73 -3.14 12.76
C LEU A 156 -10.48 -4.37 13.28
N SER A 157 -9.77 -5.43 13.66
CA SER A 157 -10.39 -6.66 14.20
C SER A 157 -11.16 -6.43 15.52
N ARG A 158 -10.84 -5.34 16.24
CA ARG A 158 -11.37 -5.03 17.58
C ARG A 158 -12.33 -3.86 17.61
N ILE A 159 -12.18 -2.89 16.71
CA ILE A 159 -13.01 -1.70 16.67
C ILE A 159 -14.32 -1.97 15.93
N ASP A 160 -15.41 -1.38 16.42
CA ASP A 160 -16.66 -1.24 15.68
C ASP A 160 -16.76 0.18 15.13
N LEU A 161 -16.33 0.38 13.87
CA LEU A 161 -16.37 1.70 13.23
C LEU A 161 -17.79 2.27 13.17
N ARG A 162 -18.83 1.44 13.13
CA ARG A 162 -20.23 1.91 13.13
C ARG A 162 -20.62 2.46 14.50
N ALA A 163 -20.12 1.87 15.58
CA ALA A 163 -20.33 2.37 16.94
C ALA A 163 -19.53 3.65 17.19
N GLU A 164 -18.32 3.76 16.62
CA GLU A 164 -17.44 4.91 16.79
C GLU A 164 -17.83 6.12 15.92
N LEU A 165 -18.43 5.87 14.75
CA LEU A 165 -18.73 6.87 13.73
C LEU A 165 -20.11 6.60 13.11
N ASP A 166 -21.06 7.53 13.23
CA ASP A 166 -22.36 7.45 12.55
C ASP A 166 -22.25 7.80 11.06
N ILE A 167 -21.54 6.96 10.31
CA ILE A 167 -21.26 7.14 8.88
C ILE A 167 -21.91 6.06 8.01
N GLY A 168 -22.76 5.23 8.62
CA GLY A 168 -23.45 4.13 7.94
C GLY A 168 -22.53 3.03 7.44
N SER A 169 -21.33 2.90 8.01
CA SER A 169 -20.33 1.94 7.54
C SER A 169 -20.68 0.50 7.90
N THR A 170 -20.41 -0.43 6.98
CA THR A 170 -20.38 -1.88 7.23
C THR A 170 -18.96 -2.46 7.16
N PHE A 171 -17.97 -1.60 6.95
CA PHE A 171 -16.57 -1.96 6.83
C PHE A 171 -16.04 -2.58 8.13
N ARG A 172 -15.47 -3.78 8.05
CA ARG A 172 -14.90 -4.51 9.18
C ARG A 172 -13.44 -4.92 9.03
N GLN A 173 -12.91 -4.94 7.81
CA GLN A 173 -11.57 -5.43 7.53
C GLN A 173 -11.04 -4.86 6.21
N LEU A 174 -9.72 -4.71 6.10
CA LEU A 174 -9.07 -4.23 4.89
C LEU A 174 -8.51 -5.38 4.07
N THR A 175 -7.57 -6.13 4.64
CA THR A 175 -6.77 -7.14 3.92
C THR A 175 -7.19 -8.56 4.28
N ILE A 176 -7.30 -8.84 5.57
CA ILE A 176 -7.49 -10.18 6.13
C ILE A 176 -8.90 -10.40 6.68
N SER A 177 -9.28 -11.66 6.92
CA SER A 177 -10.61 -12.04 7.43
C SER A 177 -10.67 -12.35 8.93
N TYR A 178 -9.55 -12.23 9.64
CA TYR A 178 -9.49 -12.45 11.08
C TYR A 178 -10.29 -11.39 11.85
N ARG A 179 -11.03 -11.85 12.85
CA ARG A 179 -11.75 -11.01 13.82
C ARG A 179 -11.40 -11.46 15.23
N GLU A 180 -11.21 -10.51 16.14
CA GLU A 180 -10.91 -10.85 17.54
C GLU A 180 -12.05 -11.64 18.19
N GLU A 181 -13.29 -11.37 17.78
CA GLU A 181 -14.46 -12.12 18.26
C GLU A 181 -14.43 -13.61 17.90
N ASP A 182 -13.69 -13.99 16.85
CA ASP A 182 -13.47 -15.38 16.42
C ASP A 182 -12.28 -16.04 17.13
N ALA A 183 -11.49 -15.31 17.94
CA ALA A 183 -10.32 -15.86 18.63
C ALA A 183 -10.60 -17.14 19.45
N PRO A 184 -11.74 -17.29 20.15
CA PRO A 184 -12.08 -18.54 20.84
C PRO A 184 -12.16 -19.76 19.92
N GLU A 185 -12.54 -19.57 18.65
CA GLU A 185 -12.61 -20.65 17.66
C GLU A 185 -11.20 -21.12 17.28
N PHE A 186 -10.27 -20.19 16.99
CA PHE A 186 -8.88 -20.53 16.70
C PHE A 186 -8.19 -21.21 17.89
N ARG A 187 -8.51 -20.80 19.12
CA ARG A 187 -7.98 -21.42 20.34
C ARG A 187 -8.44 -22.86 20.59
N ARG A 188 -9.46 -23.35 19.87
CA ARG A 188 -9.83 -24.78 19.91
C ARG A 188 -8.76 -25.66 19.28
N ALA A 189 -8.11 -25.16 18.22
CA ALA A 189 -7.03 -25.84 17.51
C ALA A 189 -5.67 -25.53 18.15
N TRP A 190 -5.42 -24.25 18.45
CA TRP A 190 -4.18 -23.82 19.10
C TRP A 190 -4.47 -23.05 20.39
N PRO A 191 -4.47 -23.70 21.57
CA PRO A 191 -4.87 -23.06 22.83
C PRO A 191 -4.07 -21.79 23.20
N GLU A 192 -2.83 -21.69 22.76
CA GLU A 192 -1.94 -20.54 23.00
C GLU A 192 -2.02 -19.47 21.90
N PHE A 193 -2.92 -19.63 20.91
CA PHE A 193 -3.14 -18.63 19.88
C PHE A 193 -3.61 -17.32 20.51
N ASP A 194 -2.83 -16.29 20.25
CA ASP A 194 -3.16 -14.92 20.60
C ASP A 194 -2.55 -13.99 19.56
N ALA A 195 -3.43 -13.34 18.78
CA ALA A 195 -3.02 -12.32 17.82
C ALA A 195 -2.86 -10.95 18.49
N GLN A 196 -3.37 -10.74 19.71
CA GLN A 196 -3.33 -9.48 20.45
C GLN A 196 -2.12 -9.42 21.39
N ARG A 197 -0.94 -9.73 20.85
CA ARG A 197 0.33 -9.60 21.56
C ARG A 197 1.45 -9.17 20.61
N PRO A 198 2.47 -8.44 21.09
CA PRO A 198 3.59 -7.97 20.26
C PRO A 198 4.28 -9.09 19.45
N GLU A 199 4.39 -10.29 20.02
CA GLU A 199 5.06 -11.44 19.43
C GLU A 199 4.35 -11.96 18.17
N PHE A 200 3.07 -11.63 18.00
CA PHE A 200 2.32 -12.00 16.81
C PHE A 200 2.89 -11.37 15.53
N LEU A 201 3.50 -10.18 15.62
CA LEU A 201 4.16 -9.57 14.47
C LEU A 201 5.27 -10.47 13.93
N ARG A 202 6.08 -11.03 14.82
CA ARG A 202 7.17 -11.93 14.42
C ARG A 202 6.62 -13.20 13.76
N ALA A 203 5.58 -13.81 14.37
CA ALA A 203 4.95 -14.99 13.80
C ALA A 203 4.43 -14.74 12.38
N LEU A 204 3.75 -13.59 12.13
CA LEU A 204 3.27 -13.24 10.80
C LEU A 204 4.40 -12.84 9.84
N GLY A 205 5.42 -12.12 10.32
CA GLY A 205 6.58 -11.73 9.54
C GLY A 205 7.37 -12.94 9.01
N GLU A 206 7.66 -13.91 9.89
CA GLU A 206 8.28 -15.18 9.50
C GLU A 206 7.36 -15.95 8.52
N PHE A 207 6.06 -15.98 8.78
CA PHE A 207 5.08 -16.58 7.87
C PHE A 207 5.09 -15.96 6.46
N TYR A 208 5.17 -14.63 6.32
CA TYR A 208 5.28 -14.00 5.00
C TYR A 208 6.59 -14.34 4.28
N CYS A 209 7.67 -14.58 5.03
CA CYS A 209 8.94 -15.02 4.46
C CYS A 209 8.90 -16.46 3.95
N HIS A 210 8.32 -17.42 4.66
CA HIS A 210 8.42 -18.85 4.27
C HIS A 210 7.11 -19.59 4.04
N GLY A 211 5.95 -18.96 4.26
CA GLY A 211 4.62 -19.52 4.01
C GLY A 211 4.22 -20.67 4.94
N ARG A 212 4.80 -20.76 6.15
CA ARG A 212 4.47 -21.84 7.11
C ARG A 212 3.91 -21.24 8.39
N PHE A 213 2.63 -21.43 8.66
CA PHE A 213 2.02 -20.95 9.89
C PHE A 213 2.04 -22.08 10.91
N GLN A 214 2.71 -21.90 12.05
CA GLN A 214 2.77 -22.93 13.09
C GLN A 214 1.51 -22.88 13.97
N GLY A 215 1.07 -24.03 14.46
CA GLY A 215 -0.03 -24.15 15.42
C GLY A 215 -1.34 -24.73 14.87
N PHE A 216 -1.52 -24.82 13.55
CA PHE A 216 -2.70 -25.41 12.93
C PHE A 216 -2.32 -26.54 11.98
N ASP A 217 -3.11 -27.62 11.96
CA ASP A 217 -3.00 -28.68 10.97
C ASP A 217 -4.18 -28.68 9.96
N LEU A 218 -4.12 -29.57 8.97
CA LEU A 218 -5.17 -29.69 7.96
C LEU A 218 -6.52 -30.12 8.53
N GLN A 219 -6.52 -30.88 9.64
CA GLN A 219 -7.73 -31.31 10.30
C GLN A 219 -8.40 -30.13 11.00
N ASP A 220 -7.64 -29.26 11.65
CA ASP A 220 -8.15 -28.02 12.25
C ASP A 220 -8.82 -27.13 11.20
N VAL A 221 -8.12 -26.90 10.08
CA VAL A 221 -8.63 -26.12 8.93
C VAL A 221 -9.93 -26.71 8.40
N SER A 222 -10.01 -28.04 8.27
CA SER A 222 -11.22 -28.72 7.77
C SER A 222 -12.43 -28.61 8.71
N ARG A 223 -12.19 -28.40 10.02
CA ARG A 223 -13.23 -28.34 11.06
C ARG A 223 -13.74 -26.93 11.31
N SER A 224 -12.99 -25.91 10.91
CA SER A 224 -13.33 -24.52 11.18
C SER A 224 -13.37 -23.68 9.90
N PRO A 225 -14.57 -23.35 9.38
CA PRO A 225 -14.70 -22.48 8.22
C PRO A 225 -14.08 -21.08 8.42
N ALA A 226 -14.01 -20.60 9.67
CA ALA A 226 -13.35 -19.34 10.00
C ALA A 226 -11.83 -19.46 9.80
N LEU A 227 -11.22 -20.54 10.32
CA LEU A 227 -9.79 -20.82 10.16
C LEU A 227 -9.42 -21.02 8.69
N LEU A 228 -10.24 -21.76 7.92
CA LEU A 228 -10.03 -21.93 6.49
C LEU A 228 -10.02 -20.60 5.74
N ARG A 229 -11.06 -19.76 5.90
CA ARG A 229 -11.13 -18.45 5.22
C ARG A 229 -9.97 -17.53 5.59
N TRP A 230 -9.49 -17.62 6.83
CA TRP A 230 -8.37 -16.83 7.30
C TRP A 230 -7.04 -17.32 6.68
N LEU A 231 -6.71 -18.61 6.83
CA LEU A 231 -5.44 -19.16 6.36
C LEU A 231 -5.34 -19.24 4.83
N GLU A 232 -6.44 -19.47 4.11
CA GLU A 232 -6.44 -19.47 2.64
C GLU A 232 -6.01 -18.11 2.07
N HIS A 233 -6.49 -17.03 2.67
CA HIS A 233 -6.07 -15.68 2.31
C HIS A 233 -4.58 -15.47 2.60
N GLU A 234 -4.15 -15.74 3.83
CA GLU A 234 -2.78 -15.53 4.27
C GLU A 234 -1.74 -16.34 3.46
N LEU A 235 -2.05 -17.60 3.14
CA LEU A 235 -1.18 -18.48 2.35
C LEU A 235 -1.01 -17.98 0.92
N SER A 236 -2.10 -17.62 0.26
CA SER A 236 -2.04 -17.10 -1.11
C SER A 236 -1.38 -15.73 -1.17
N TYR A 237 -1.59 -14.89 -0.16
CA TYR A 237 -1.08 -13.53 -0.12
C TYR A 237 0.44 -13.47 0.08
N GLY A 238 1.01 -14.29 0.97
CA GLY A 238 2.45 -14.32 1.22
C GLY A 238 3.27 -14.66 -0.03
N GLU A 239 2.83 -15.63 -0.85
CA GLU A 239 3.51 -15.95 -2.12
C GLU A 239 3.43 -14.79 -3.12
N VAL A 240 2.26 -14.15 -3.24
CA VAL A 240 2.07 -12.98 -4.12
C VAL A 240 3.00 -11.84 -3.72
N GLN A 241 3.11 -11.57 -2.42
CA GLN A 241 3.98 -10.51 -1.89
C GLN A 241 5.46 -10.78 -2.16
N ARG A 242 5.96 -12.01 -1.91
CA ARG A 242 7.35 -12.39 -2.23
C ARG A 242 7.66 -12.20 -3.71
N ARG A 243 6.77 -12.67 -4.59
CA ARG A 243 6.92 -12.51 -6.03
C ARG A 243 7.03 -11.05 -6.42
N TYR A 244 6.06 -10.26 -5.96
CA TYR A 244 5.97 -8.87 -6.33
C TYR A 244 7.15 -8.04 -5.82
N ILE A 245 7.56 -8.24 -4.57
CA ILE A 245 8.73 -7.60 -3.97
C ILE A 245 10.00 -7.91 -4.76
N ARG A 246 10.23 -9.18 -5.14
CA ARG A 246 11.41 -9.55 -5.92
C ARG A 246 11.40 -8.97 -7.32
N GLU A 247 10.26 -9.04 -8.01
CA GLU A 247 10.10 -8.42 -9.34
C GLU A 247 10.39 -6.91 -9.28
N TRP A 248 9.87 -6.22 -8.25
CA TRP A 248 10.10 -4.80 -8.03
C TRP A 248 11.58 -4.51 -7.74
N LEU A 249 12.21 -5.21 -6.79
CA LEU A 249 13.62 -5.01 -6.47
C LEU A 249 14.54 -5.31 -7.65
N CYS A 250 14.27 -6.34 -8.45
CA CYS A 250 15.01 -6.60 -9.68
C CYS A 250 14.86 -5.44 -10.67
N HIS A 251 13.64 -4.93 -10.86
CA HIS A 251 13.40 -3.76 -11.70
C HIS A 251 14.20 -2.54 -11.21
N LEU A 252 14.18 -2.25 -9.91
CA LEU A 252 14.94 -1.15 -9.31
C LEU A 252 16.45 -1.29 -9.50
N GLY A 253 16.98 -2.50 -9.30
CA GLY A 253 18.40 -2.80 -9.43
C GLY A 253 18.88 -2.90 -10.88
N GLY A 254 17.98 -2.84 -11.87
CA GLY A 254 18.32 -3.16 -13.27
C GLY A 254 18.77 -4.61 -13.45
N LEU A 255 18.32 -5.51 -12.57
CA LEU A 255 18.65 -6.93 -12.57
C LEU A 255 17.66 -7.70 -13.46
N PRO A 256 18.05 -8.89 -13.96
CA PRO A 256 17.11 -9.77 -14.68
C PRO A 256 15.88 -10.09 -13.83
N ALA A 257 14.70 -10.05 -14.45
CA ALA A 257 13.48 -10.47 -13.79
C ALA A 257 13.57 -11.98 -13.44
N PRO A 258 13.19 -12.39 -12.22
CA PRO A 258 13.14 -13.80 -11.86
C PRO A 258 12.03 -14.52 -12.66
N SER A 259 12.11 -15.85 -12.75
CA SER A 259 10.94 -16.63 -13.18
C SER A 259 9.82 -16.47 -12.15
N ARG A 260 8.58 -16.71 -12.58
CA ARG A 260 7.41 -16.58 -11.70
C ARG A 260 7.51 -17.49 -10.48
N GLU A 261 8.02 -18.70 -10.67
CA GLU A 261 8.24 -19.70 -9.62
C GLU A 261 9.32 -19.20 -8.65
N ALA A 262 10.49 -18.83 -9.16
CA ALA A 262 11.60 -18.33 -8.35
C ALA A 262 11.23 -17.08 -7.54
N ALA A 263 10.39 -16.22 -8.11
CA ALA A 263 9.92 -15.01 -7.44
C ALA A 263 9.06 -15.34 -6.19
N GLY A 264 8.30 -16.44 -6.21
CA GLY A 264 7.42 -16.85 -5.10
C GLY A 264 8.08 -17.67 -3.99
N GLU A 265 9.34 -18.09 -4.18
CA GLU A 265 10.08 -18.95 -3.23
C GLU A 265 10.25 -18.29 -1.84
N PRO A 266 10.52 -19.06 -0.77
CA PRO A 266 10.80 -18.51 0.55
C PRO A 266 11.96 -17.49 0.57
N VAL A 267 11.88 -16.51 1.47
CA VAL A 267 12.97 -15.57 1.81
C VAL A 267 13.57 -15.99 3.15
N ALA A 268 14.90 -15.95 3.27
CA ALA A 268 15.57 -16.27 4.53
C ALA A 268 15.27 -15.23 5.62
N CYS A 269 14.88 -15.71 6.81
CA CYS A 269 14.48 -14.87 7.94
C CYS A 269 14.96 -15.42 9.30
N ASP A 270 15.97 -16.28 9.29
CA ASP A 270 16.40 -17.05 10.45
C ASP A 270 17.57 -16.43 11.22
N ALA A 271 18.22 -15.38 10.69
CA ALA A 271 19.35 -14.73 11.33
C ALA A 271 18.93 -14.03 12.64
N ASP A 272 19.80 -14.08 13.65
CA ASP A 272 19.50 -13.54 14.99
C ASP A 272 19.11 -12.05 14.94
N TRP A 273 19.83 -11.24 14.17
CA TRP A 273 19.52 -9.81 14.02
C TRP A 273 18.14 -9.56 13.37
N GLN A 274 17.67 -10.44 12.48
CA GLN A 274 16.33 -10.31 11.87
C GLN A 274 15.24 -10.54 12.92
N ARG A 275 15.44 -11.54 13.79
CA ARG A 275 14.54 -11.84 14.92
C ARG A 275 14.51 -10.70 15.93
N GLU A 276 15.68 -10.16 16.28
CA GLU A 276 15.81 -8.99 17.17
C GLU A 276 15.06 -7.78 16.61
N VAL A 277 15.19 -7.51 15.31
CA VAL A 277 14.45 -6.44 14.63
C VAL A 277 12.94 -6.69 14.70
N LEU A 278 12.47 -7.90 14.40
CA LEU A 278 11.05 -8.26 14.46
C LEU A 278 10.46 -8.10 15.87
N ASP A 279 11.18 -8.56 16.89
CA ASP A 279 10.73 -8.49 18.29
C ASP A 279 10.64 -7.04 18.78
N GLU A 280 11.66 -6.22 18.50
CA GLU A 280 11.65 -4.79 18.85
C GLU A 280 10.61 -4.01 18.03
N LEU A 281 10.46 -4.30 16.74
CA LEU A 281 9.46 -3.69 15.88
C LEU A 281 8.04 -4.03 16.36
N GLY A 282 7.82 -5.27 16.82
CA GLY A 282 6.56 -5.72 17.40
C GLY A 282 6.19 -4.93 18.65
N ARG A 283 7.16 -4.75 19.57
CA ARG A 283 6.96 -3.92 20.76
C ARG A 283 6.66 -2.46 20.41
N ARG A 284 7.40 -1.86 19.47
CA ARG A 284 7.19 -0.47 19.04
C ARG A 284 5.84 -0.28 18.36
N LEU A 285 5.47 -1.20 17.48
CA LEU A 285 4.18 -1.16 16.78
C LEU A 285 3.03 -1.33 17.77
N TRP A 286 3.17 -2.21 18.75
CA TRP A 286 2.16 -2.42 19.79
C TRP A 286 1.94 -1.16 20.62
N ALA A 287 3.02 -0.56 21.12
CA ALA A 287 2.96 0.70 21.85
C ALA A 287 2.32 1.81 21.00
N LYS A 288 2.62 1.84 19.70
CA LYS A 288 2.02 2.77 18.74
C LYS A 288 0.51 2.53 18.57
N ILE A 289 0.10 1.34 18.14
CA ILE A 289 -1.28 1.06 17.75
C ILE A 289 -2.20 0.92 18.96
N VAL A 290 -1.79 0.14 19.95
CA VAL A 290 -2.60 -0.19 21.13
C VAL A 290 -2.39 0.83 22.25
N GLY A 291 -1.14 1.23 22.47
CA GLY A 291 -0.80 2.23 23.50
C GLY A 291 -1.04 3.68 23.08
N GLY A 292 -1.15 3.96 21.78
CA GLY A 292 -1.30 5.32 21.25
C GLY A 292 -0.02 6.15 21.27
N GLU A 293 1.14 5.53 21.50
CA GLU A 293 2.42 6.23 21.60
C GLU A 293 2.93 6.73 20.23
N ALA A 294 3.32 8.00 20.17
CA ALA A 294 3.91 8.62 18.98
C ALA A 294 5.44 8.54 19.06
N ARG A 295 6.01 7.35 18.89
CA ARG A 295 7.47 7.21 18.74
C ARG A 295 7.89 7.57 17.31
N LEU A 296 8.67 8.63 17.22
CA LEU A 296 9.36 9.02 15.98
C LEU A 296 10.67 8.23 15.83
N SER A 297 11.00 7.88 14.59
CA SER A 297 12.31 7.32 14.25
C SER A 297 13.39 8.40 14.34
N ARG A 298 14.60 8.00 14.73
CA ARG A 298 15.80 8.83 14.66
C ARG A 298 16.55 8.68 13.33
N ALA A 299 16.14 7.74 12.48
CA ALA A 299 16.77 7.52 11.19
C ALA A 299 16.52 8.71 10.25
N PRO A 300 17.55 9.25 9.57
CA PRO A 300 17.37 10.33 8.61
C PRO A 300 16.71 9.80 7.33
N ILE A 301 15.86 10.64 6.71
CA ILE A 301 15.34 10.40 5.36
C ILE A 301 16.22 11.18 4.38
N ASP A 302 16.98 10.47 3.54
CA ASP A 302 17.74 11.08 2.45
C ASP A 302 17.13 10.71 1.09
N ALA A 303 16.12 11.47 0.68
CA ALA A 303 15.39 11.23 -0.57
C ALA A 303 16.29 11.30 -1.82
N ALA A 304 17.48 11.91 -1.74
CA ALA A 304 18.42 11.90 -2.85
C ALA A 304 19.11 10.53 -3.02
N LYS A 305 19.31 9.80 -1.91
CA LYS A 305 19.97 8.50 -1.88
C LYS A 305 19.03 7.30 -1.89
N THR A 306 17.72 7.52 -1.72
CA THR A 306 16.76 6.42 -1.82
C THR A 306 16.79 5.77 -3.20
N TRP A 307 16.44 4.48 -3.27
CA TRP A 307 16.31 3.76 -4.54
C TRP A 307 15.47 4.54 -5.55
N ARG A 308 15.83 4.39 -6.83
CA ARG A 308 15.16 5.00 -7.98
C ARG A 308 15.11 3.96 -9.09
N ALA A 309 14.07 4.01 -9.92
CA ALA A 309 14.05 3.17 -11.11
C ALA A 309 15.24 3.57 -11.98
N PRO A 310 15.82 2.64 -12.75
CA PRO A 310 16.83 2.97 -13.73
C PRO A 310 16.26 3.99 -14.74
N LEU A 311 16.65 5.25 -14.59
CA LEU A 311 16.45 6.27 -15.61
C LEU A 311 17.57 6.12 -16.65
N ALA A 312 17.22 6.23 -17.92
CA ALA A 312 18.18 6.26 -19.02
C ALA A 312 19.37 7.18 -18.70
N GLY A 313 20.60 6.67 -18.86
CA GLY A 313 21.81 7.50 -18.82
C GLY A 313 22.32 7.94 -17.45
N GLY A 314 21.82 7.40 -16.33
CA GLY A 314 22.48 7.56 -15.03
C GLY A 314 23.86 6.87 -15.02
N PRO A 315 24.90 7.44 -14.37
CA PRO A 315 26.25 6.89 -14.41
C PRO A 315 26.21 5.48 -13.80
N GLN A 316 26.38 4.47 -14.65
CA GLN A 316 26.79 3.16 -14.19
C GLN A 316 28.05 3.38 -13.37
N GLY A 317 27.99 3.05 -12.08
CA GLY A 317 29.18 3.00 -11.24
C GLY A 317 30.23 2.17 -11.95
N SER A 318 31.25 2.86 -12.44
CA SER A 318 32.59 2.39 -12.81
C SER A 318 32.77 0.87 -12.94
N SER A 319 32.69 0.35 -14.16
CA SER A 319 33.69 -0.59 -14.68
C SER A 319 33.64 -0.57 -16.21
N GLY A 320 34.76 -0.21 -16.82
CA GLY A 320 34.86 0.19 -18.22
C GLY A 320 34.32 -0.82 -19.23
N SER A 321 33.33 -0.38 -20.00
CA SER A 321 32.93 -0.99 -21.27
C SER A 321 32.53 0.13 -22.23
N SER A 322 33.47 0.52 -23.08
CA SER A 322 33.27 1.51 -24.14
C SER A 322 32.55 0.87 -25.32
N GLY A 323 31.35 1.33 -25.68
CA GLY A 323 30.86 1.16 -27.05
C GLY A 323 29.37 0.90 -27.28
N SER A 324 28.53 0.78 -26.25
CA SER A 324 27.08 0.68 -26.45
C SER A 324 26.43 2.04 -26.20
N SER A 325 25.84 2.66 -27.23
CA SER A 325 24.89 3.75 -27.06
C SER A 325 23.76 3.24 -26.18
N GLY A 326 23.83 3.54 -24.87
CA GLY A 326 22.94 2.98 -23.87
C GLY A 326 21.50 3.37 -24.14
N MET A 327 20.77 2.50 -24.84
CA MET A 327 19.33 2.66 -24.99
C MET A 327 18.72 2.70 -23.60
N ALA A 328 17.88 3.72 -23.38
CA ALA A 328 17.04 3.83 -22.21
C ALA A 328 16.31 2.51 -21.94
N GLN A 329 16.27 2.06 -20.68
CA GLN A 329 15.35 0.97 -20.34
C GLN A 329 13.91 1.42 -20.60
N PRO A 330 13.10 0.61 -21.30
CA PRO A 330 11.69 0.88 -21.51
C PRO A 330 10.96 1.12 -20.20
N ILE A 331 9.94 1.98 -20.23
CA ILE A 331 9.10 2.24 -19.05
C ILE A 331 8.29 0.98 -18.73
N ASP A 332 8.42 0.50 -17.49
CA ASP A 332 7.59 -0.58 -16.96
C ASP A 332 6.52 0.01 -16.05
N ALA A 333 5.37 0.38 -16.63
CA ALA A 333 4.19 0.85 -15.92
C ALA A 333 3.61 -0.17 -14.90
N ARG A 334 4.16 -1.38 -14.79
CA ARG A 334 3.91 -2.27 -13.63
C ARG A 334 4.56 -1.74 -12.36
N PHE A 335 5.67 -1.01 -12.45
CA PHE A 335 6.47 -0.57 -11.30
C PHE A 335 6.66 0.95 -11.24
N ILE A 336 6.37 1.63 -12.35
CA ILE A 336 6.50 3.07 -12.51
C ILE A 336 5.12 3.72 -12.53
N ASN A 337 4.92 4.75 -11.70
CA ASN A 337 3.71 5.58 -11.70
C ASN A 337 3.83 6.72 -12.73
N LEU A 338 2.99 6.71 -13.75
CA LEU A 338 2.96 7.70 -14.82
C LEU A 338 2.59 9.11 -14.33
N ALA A 339 1.87 9.22 -13.21
CA ALA A 339 1.55 10.50 -12.58
C ALA A 339 2.78 11.25 -12.07
N ALA A 340 3.92 10.56 -11.89
CA ALA A 340 5.18 11.17 -11.51
C ALA A 340 5.91 11.87 -12.68
N PHE A 341 5.43 11.69 -13.92
CA PHE A 341 6.01 12.34 -15.10
C PHE A 341 5.29 13.65 -15.38
N PRO A 342 6.03 14.76 -15.63
CA PRO A 342 5.42 15.99 -16.15
C PRO A 342 4.71 15.75 -17.49
N ASP A 343 5.30 14.91 -18.35
CA ASP A 343 4.66 14.43 -19.57
C ASP A 343 4.97 12.94 -19.81
N PRO A 344 4.06 12.01 -19.40
CA PRO A 344 4.27 10.58 -19.61
C PRO A 344 4.31 10.18 -21.08
N ASP A 345 3.67 10.93 -21.99
CA ASP A 345 3.66 10.58 -23.42
C ASP A 345 5.02 10.82 -24.06
N ALA A 346 5.64 11.98 -23.78
CA ALA A 346 7.00 12.26 -24.21
C ALA A 346 7.99 11.23 -23.64
N ALA A 347 7.85 10.87 -22.36
CA ALA A 347 8.72 9.88 -21.72
C ALA A 347 8.60 8.49 -22.36
N ILE A 348 7.39 8.07 -22.75
CA ILE A 348 7.15 6.79 -23.43
C ILE A 348 7.62 6.85 -24.88
N ALA A 349 7.42 7.95 -25.59
CA ALA A 349 7.94 8.13 -26.95
C ALA A 349 9.48 8.06 -26.99
N GLU A 350 10.15 8.61 -25.95
CA GLU A 350 11.61 8.59 -25.82
C GLU A 350 12.15 7.20 -25.46
N ARG A 351 11.54 6.52 -24.49
CA ARG A 351 12.09 5.30 -23.88
C ARG A 351 11.46 4.00 -24.38
N GLY A 352 10.30 4.10 -25.01
CA GLY A 352 9.42 2.96 -25.25
C GLY A 352 8.69 2.48 -23.98
N LEU A 353 7.72 1.61 -24.18
CA LEU A 353 6.98 0.91 -23.13
C LEU A 353 7.38 -0.57 -23.11
N ALA A 354 7.62 -1.14 -21.93
CA ALA A 354 7.84 -2.57 -21.81
C ALA A 354 6.59 -3.35 -22.29
N PRO A 355 6.72 -4.39 -23.13
CA PRO A 355 5.56 -5.10 -23.69
C PRO A 355 4.58 -5.62 -22.64
N ALA A 356 5.09 -6.15 -21.52
CA ALA A 356 4.29 -6.66 -20.40
C ALA A 356 3.50 -5.56 -19.65
N SER A 357 3.80 -4.29 -19.92
CA SER A 357 3.24 -3.14 -19.21
C SER A 357 2.05 -2.49 -19.88
N ARG A 358 1.64 -2.94 -21.07
CA ARG A 358 0.58 -2.29 -21.88
C ARG A 358 -0.73 -2.07 -21.13
N LEU A 359 -1.23 -3.07 -20.43
CA LEU A 359 -2.48 -2.96 -19.65
C LEU A 359 -2.34 -1.98 -18.48
N HIS A 360 -1.20 -2.01 -17.78
CA HIS A 360 -0.93 -1.14 -16.64
C HIS A 360 -0.76 0.32 -17.09
N TRP A 361 -0.04 0.54 -18.20
CA TRP A 361 0.06 1.84 -18.83
C TRP A 361 -1.31 2.41 -19.16
N PHE A 362 -2.18 1.61 -19.78
CA PHE A 362 -3.53 2.06 -20.14
C PHE A 362 -4.37 2.43 -18.91
N ASP A 363 -4.40 1.54 -17.90
CA ASP A 363 -5.13 1.79 -16.65
C ASP A 363 -4.60 3.07 -15.95
N GLN A 364 -3.28 3.27 -15.93
CA GLN A 364 -2.66 4.48 -15.38
C GLN A 364 -2.94 5.72 -16.23
N ARG A 365 -2.97 5.62 -17.56
CA ARG A 365 -3.27 6.74 -18.46
C ARG A 365 -4.69 7.26 -18.27
N LEU A 366 -5.66 6.36 -18.14
CA LEU A 366 -7.04 6.73 -17.83
C LEU A 366 -7.13 7.46 -16.49
N ARG A 367 -6.39 7.00 -15.48
CA ARG A 367 -6.29 7.67 -14.18
C ARG A 367 -5.74 9.09 -14.25
N LEU A 368 -5.01 9.46 -15.30
CA LEU A 368 -4.54 10.84 -15.52
C LEU A 368 -5.58 11.73 -16.20
N CYS A 369 -6.69 11.19 -16.70
CA CYS A 369 -7.78 11.94 -17.31
C CYS A 369 -8.76 12.44 -16.23
N SER A 370 -9.22 13.68 -16.36
CA SER A 370 -10.24 14.27 -15.48
C SER A 370 -11.63 13.91 -15.95
N PHE A 371 -12.32 13.02 -15.23
CA PHE A 371 -13.70 12.64 -15.51
C PHE A 371 -14.73 13.55 -14.86
N ALA A 372 -14.27 14.47 -14.00
CA ALA A 372 -15.12 15.49 -13.39
C ALA A 372 -15.97 16.22 -14.45
N GLY A 373 -17.29 16.19 -14.27
CA GLY A 373 -18.26 16.85 -15.16
C GLY A 373 -18.65 16.07 -16.41
N ASN A 374 -18.20 14.83 -16.60
CA ASN A 374 -18.54 14.00 -17.77
C ASN A 374 -19.02 12.58 -17.35
N PRO A 375 -20.11 12.46 -16.57
CA PRO A 375 -20.58 11.18 -16.04
C PRO A 375 -20.99 10.18 -17.13
N GLU A 376 -21.42 10.64 -18.30
CA GLU A 376 -21.71 9.78 -19.45
C GLU A 376 -20.49 9.01 -19.95
N LEU A 377 -19.28 9.57 -19.80
CA LEU A 377 -18.05 8.87 -20.15
C LEU A 377 -17.77 7.71 -19.21
N LEU A 378 -18.19 7.82 -17.93
CA LEU A 378 -18.11 6.70 -16.98
C LEU A 378 -18.96 5.49 -17.43
N GLY A 379 -19.97 5.71 -18.27
CA GLY A 379 -20.76 4.64 -18.88
C GLY A 379 -20.05 3.89 -20.01
N LEU A 380 -19.05 4.52 -20.66
CA LEU A 380 -18.28 3.93 -21.78
C LEU A 380 -17.09 3.07 -21.31
N LEU A 381 -16.74 3.13 -20.02
CA LEU A 381 -15.53 2.52 -19.47
C LEU A 381 -15.45 1.00 -19.62
N PRO A 382 -16.54 0.21 -19.49
CA PRO A 382 -16.46 -1.24 -19.73
C PRO A 382 -16.01 -1.59 -21.16
N GLY A 383 -16.39 -0.78 -22.15
CA GLY A 383 -16.02 -0.99 -23.56
C GLY A 383 -14.58 -0.58 -23.88
N LEU A 384 -13.99 0.35 -23.12
CA LEU A 384 -12.64 0.85 -23.35
C LEU A 384 -11.56 -0.23 -23.20
N ARG A 385 -11.64 -1.06 -22.16
CA ARG A 385 -10.63 -2.11 -21.92
C ARG A 385 -10.73 -3.26 -22.94
N ALA A 386 -11.94 -3.62 -23.34
CA ALA A 386 -12.17 -4.62 -24.39
C ALA A 386 -11.59 -4.17 -25.74
N SER A 387 -11.54 -2.87 -26.00
CA SER A 387 -10.95 -2.31 -27.22
C SER A 387 -9.42 -2.32 -27.27
N LEU A 388 -8.72 -2.68 -26.18
CA LEU A 388 -7.26 -2.74 -26.17
C LEU A 388 -6.68 -3.95 -26.88
N ASP A 389 -7.45 -5.03 -26.94
CA ASP A 389 -7.05 -6.27 -27.62
C ASP A 389 -7.02 -6.08 -29.15
N GLU A 390 -7.65 -5.01 -29.65
CA GLU A 390 -7.69 -4.60 -31.06
C GLU A 390 -6.84 -3.34 -31.28
N ASP A 391 -5.55 -3.51 -31.53
CA ASP A 391 -4.60 -2.49 -32.07
C ASP A 391 -4.79 -1.03 -31.57
N GLU A 392 -4.74 -0.88 -30.24
CA GLU A 392 -5.06 0.38 -29.53
C GLU A 392 -6.38 0.98 -30.02
N GLY A 393 -7.49 0.32 -29.68
CA GLY A 393 -8.83 0.66 -30.16
C GLY A 393 -9.04 2.17 -30.27
N ALA A 394 -9.54 2.62 -31.42
CA ALA A 394 -9.71 4.04 -31.74
C ALA A 394 -10.44 4.83 -30.64
N LEU A 395 -11.25 4.15 -29.82
CA LEU A 395 -11.91 4.67 -28.64
C LEU A 395 -10.93 5.12 -27.53
N ALA A 396 -9.87 4.37 -27.25
CA ALA A 396 -8.82 4.75 -26.30
C ALA A 396 -8.08 6.01 -26.77
N ARG A 397 -7.68 6.05 -28.04
CA ARG A 397 -7.05 7.24 -28.65
C ARG A 397 -7.98 8.44 -28.60
N TRP A 398 -9.27 8.23 -28.89
CA TRP A 398 -10.28 9.29 -28.79
C TRP A 398 -10.41 9.81 -27.36
N VAL A 399 -10.49 8.92 -26.35
CA VAL A 399 -10.58 9.31 -24.93
C VAL A 399 -9.38 10.15 -24.53
N PHE A 400 -8.16 9.70 -24.82
CA PHE A 400 -6.94 10.44 -24.46
C PHE A 400 -6.81 11.78 -25.19
N ALA A 401 -7.39 11.91 -26.39
CA ALA A 401 -7.37 13.16 -27.15
C ALA A 401 -8.48 14.14 -26.73
N LYS A 402 -9.56 13.67 -26.10
CA LYS A 402 -10.75 14.48 -25.81
C LYS A 402 -10.93 14.81 -24.34
N ILE A 403 -10.47 13.97 -23.43
CA ILE A 403 -10.60 14.21 -21.99
C ILE A 403 -9.35 14.95 -21.50
N PRO A 404 -9.50 16.13 -20.85
CA PRO A 404 -8.37 16.85 -20.30
C PRO A 404 -7.66 16.02 -19.22
N ARG A 405 -6.36 16.23 -19.07
CA ARG A 405 -5.60 15.62 -17.97
C ARG A 405 -5.96 16.31 -16.65
N VAL A 406 -5.88 15.58 -15.54
CA VAL A 406 -5.93 16.14 -14.19
C VAL A 406 -4.72 17.05 -14.02
N GLU A 407 -4.96 18.31 -13.66
CA GLU A 407 -3.88 19.23 -13.35
C GLU A 407 -3.30 18.92 -11.96
N ALA A 408 -1.98 18.88 -11.87
CA ALA A 408 -1.31 18.81 -10.58
C ALA A 408 -1.59 20.11 -9.82
N THR A 409 -2.40 20.04 -8.75
CA THR A 409 -2.55 21.18 -7.85
C THR A 409 -1.27 21.30 -7.02
N PRO A 410 -0.58 22.46 -7.01
CA PRO A 410 0.58 22.65 -6.15
C PRO A 410 0.18 22.43 -4.68
N VAL A 411 0.85 21.51 -3.98
CA VAL A 411 0.57 21.26 -2.55
C VAL A 411 0.98 22.50 -1.76
N SER A 412 0.03 23.13 -1.07
CA SER A 412 0.22 24.43 -0.40
C SER A 412 1.00 24.37 0.93
N ARG A 413 1.49 23.20 1.35
CA ARG A 413 2.46 23.08 2.45
C ARG A 413 3.47 21.97 2.16
N LEU A 414 4.75 22.35 2.15
CA LEU A 414 5.95 21.49 2.04
C LEU A 414 6.11 20.77 0.68
N SER A 415 6.22 21.54 -0.40
CA SER A 415 6.58 21.04 -1.73
C SER A 415 8.10 21.05 -1.96
N PHE A 416 8.71 19.86 -1.97
CA PHE A 416 9.87 19.60 -2.82
C PHE A 416 9.36 19.23 -4.23
N PRO A 417 10.14 19.42 -5.30
CA PRO A 417 9.71 19.04 -6.64
C PRO A 417 9.27 17.57 -6.67
N PRO A 418 8.19 17.22 -7.40
CA PRO A 418 7.81 15.83 -7.61
C PRO A 418 8.98 15.11 -8.23
N THR A 419 9.62 14.25 -7.45
CA THR A 419 10.72 13.44 -7.93
C THR A 419 10.14 12.24 -8.64
N ARG A 420 10.48 12.16 -9.92
CA ARG A 420 10.34 10.98 -10.76
C ARG A 420 10.86 9.74 -9.99
N ASP A 421 9.99 8.75 -9.78
CA ASP A 421 10.09 7.46 -10.48
C ASP A 421 9.58 6.23 -9.72
N LEU A 422 9.39 6.23 -8.40
CA LEU A 422 9.12 4.97 -7.69
C LEU A 422 7.83 4.88 -6.92
N PHE A 423 7.13 3.78 -7.22
CA PHE A 423 5.85 3.41 -6.71
C PHE A 423 5.84 1.94 -6.31
N PHE A 424 5.11 1.62 -5.24
CA PHE A 424 4.67 0.27 -4.90
C PHE A 424 3.19 0.14 -5.32
N PRO A 425 2.88 -0.31 -6.55
CA PRO A 425 1.51 -0.63 -6.92
C PRO A 425 0.86 -1.69 -6.05
N LYS A 426 -0.44 -1.51 -5.79
CA LYS A 426 -1.34 -2.47 -5.12
C LYS A 426 -2.25 -3.17 -6.13
#